data_AF-A0ABD2U577-F1
#
_entry.id   AF-A0ABD2U577-F1
#
_cell.length_a   1.000
_cell.length_b   1.000
_cell.length_c   1.000
_cell.angle_alpha   90.00
_cell.angle_beta   90.00
_cell.angle_gamma   90.00
#
_symmetry.space_group_name_H-M   'P 1'
#
loop_
_entity.id
_entity.type
_entity.pdbx_description
1 polymer ?
#
loop_
_entity_poly.entity_id
_entity_poly.type
_entity_poly.pdbx_seq_one_letter_code
_entity_poly.pdbx_strand_id
1 'polypeptide(L)'
;MNFSGMKLRAINGVKSYFNRTWNFDDMMNIDEIPHEVHTRLKKVYLTLFCAMLSSAFGSYLQWISIAGGKFTVLSCVASLIWIYFTPPGRLKTRVLLLMLAAYSFGASISAYINYLYKIEQCYVLKLLLGDTMVSGNFLYRATRTRERMKIYYSCLPYCFVLMISGIASILLDSKSTSFWVINIHTQQMLFMAFLVIYSQEILFNANLGDIDFINCTFTAFFHLPGIVIHAAARLYLQDAEIEQHN
;
A
#
# COMPACT_ATOMS: atom_id res chain seq x y z
N MET A 1 -38.70 -0.09 6.83
CA MET A 1 -37.63 -1.06 6.47
C MET A 1 -37.08 -1.64 7.78
N ASN A 2 -37.12 -2.96 7.98
CA ASN A 2 -36.83 -3.59 9.28
C ASN A 2 -35.31 -3.73 9.52
N PHE A 3 -34.84 -3.35 10.71
CA PHE A 3 -33.43 -3.29 11.12
C PHE A 3 -32.72 -4.65 10.98
N SER A 4 -33.42 -5.75 11.26
CA SER A 4 -32.91 -7.12 11.06
C SER A 4 -32.56 -7.40 9.59
N GLY A 5 -33.39 -6.93 8.65
CA GLY A 5 -33.15 -7.08 7.21
C GLY A 5 -32.03 -6.17 6.67
N MET A 6 -31.75 -5.04 7.34
CA MET A 6 -30.56 -4.23 7.04
C MET A 6 -29.28 -4.89 7.55
N LYS A 7 -29.30 -5.42 8.77
CA LYS A 7 -28.17 -6.14 9.35
C LYS A 7 -27.80 -7.38 8.53
N LEU A 8 -28.79 -8.17 8.10
CA LEU A 8 -28.55 -9.35 7.26
C LEU A 8 -27.98 -8.98 5.89
N ARG A 9 -28.47 -7.90 5.26
CA ARG A 9 -27.88 -7.37 4.01
C ARG A 9 -26.47 -6.83 4.19
N ALA A 10 -26.18 -6.15 5.30
CA ALA A 10 -24.84 -5.68 5.60
C ALA A 10 -23.88 -6.85 5.83
N ILE A 11 -24.30 -7.85 6.62
CA ILE A 11 -23.50 -9.07 6.86
C ILE A 11 -23.27 -9.82 5.55
N ASN A 12 -24.30 -10.00 4.71
CA ASN A 12 -24.16 -10.66 3.41
C ASN A 12 -23.32 -9.85 2.43
N GLY A 13 -23.38 -8.52 2.47
CA GLY A 13 -22.53 -7.63 1.69
C GLY A 13 -21.05 -7.75 2.10
N VAL A 14 -20.77 -7.78 3.40
CA VAL A 14 -19.42 -8.03 3.93
C VAL A 14 -18.95 -9.44 3.59
N LYS A 15 -19.81 -10.45 3.73
CA LYS A 15 -19.48 -11.83 3.42
C LYS A 15 -19.22 -12.02 1.92
N SER A 16 -19.97 -11.33 1.06
CA SER A 16 -19.72 -11.29 -0.39
C SER A 16 -18.45 -10.55 -0.76
N TYR A 17 -18.04 -9.53 0.01
CA TYR A 17 -16.76 -8.83 -0.19
C TYR A 17 -15.55 -9.74 0.13
N PHE A 18 -15.68 -10.62 1.11
CA PHE A 18 -14.67 -11.64 1.42
C PHE A 18 -14.81 -12.93 0.59
N ASN A 19 -15.90 -13.09 -0.15
CA ASN A 19 -16.07 -14.19 -1.12
C ASN A 19 -15.30 -13.83 -2.40
N ARG A 20 -13.97 -14.00 -2.34
CA ARG A 20 -13.09 -13.81 -3.49
C ARG A 20 -13.41 -14.90 -4.53
N THR A 21 -13.49 -14.49 -5.79
CA THR A 21 -13.77 -15.39 -6.93
C THR A 21 -12.55 -16.19 -7.40
N TRP A 22 -11.36 -15.87 -6.88
CA TRP A 22 -10.11 -16.54 -7.18
C TRP A 22 -9.75 -17.58 -6.11
N ASN A 23 -9.06 -18.64 -6.51
CA ASN A 23 -8.48 -19.65 -5.62
C ASN A 23 -6.94 -19.47 -5.51
N PHE A 24 -6.28 -20.33 -4.73
CA PHE A 24 -4.82 -20.27 -4.56
C PHE A 24 -4.06 -20.60 -5.87
N ASP A 25 -4.59 -21.50 -6.70
CA ASP A 25 -3.99 -21.89 -7.97
C ASP A 25 -4.01 -20.73 -8.98
N ASP A 26 -5.07 -19.92 -8.99
CA ASP A 26 -5.21 -18.71 -9.80
C ASP A 26 -4.14 -17.67 -9.43
N MET A 27 -3.82 -17.55 -8.13
CA MET A 27 -2.78 -16.65 -7.63
C MET A 27 -1.37 -17.16 -7.91
N MET A 28 -1.18 -18.47 -7.82
CA MET A 28 0.12 -19.12 -8.07
C MET A 28 0.39 -19.36 -9.55
N ASN A 29 -0.51 -18.94 -10.44
CA ASN A 29 -0.27 -19.04 -11.87
C ASN A 29 0.98 -18.22 -12.28
N ILE A 30 1.93 -18.88 -12.95
CA ILE A 30 3.21 -18.32 -13.42
C ILE A 30 3.17 -17.99 -14.92
N ASP A 31 2.10 -18.34 -15.60
CA ASP A 31 1.91 -18.13 -17.04
C ASP A 31 2.19 -16.68 -17.45
N GLU A 32 2.72 -16.53 -18.67
CA GLU A 32 3.01 -15.22 -19.22
C GLU A 32 1.72 -14.39 -19.33
N ILE A 33 1.79 -13.13 -18.87
CA ILE A 33 0.65 -12.23 -18.87
C ILE A 33 0.27 -11.89 -20.32
N PRO A 34 -1.01 -12.04 -20.72
CA PRO A 34 -1.48 -11.60 -22.04
C PRO A 34 -1.19 -10.11 -22.29
N HIS A 35 -0.85 -9.75 -23.54
CA HIS A 35 -0.35 -8.40 -23.85
C HIS A 35 -1.34 -7.27 -23.49
N GLU A 36 -2.63 -7.48 -23.75
CA GLU A 36 -3.69 -6.52 -23.44
C GLU A 36 -3.88 -6.31 -21.93
N VAL A 37 -3.79 -7.40 -21.17
CA VAL A 37 -3.90 -7.40 -19.70
C VAL A 37 -2.69 -6.70 -19.08
N HIS A 38 -1.48 -6.99 -19.58
CA HIS A 38 -0.26 -6.33 -19.15
C HIS A 38 -0.32 -4.81 -19.40
N THR A 39 -0.91 -4.37 -20.51
CA THR A 39 -1.08 -2.95 -20.82
C THR A 39 -1.98 -2.25 -19.79
N ARG A 40 -3.03 -2.93 -19.32
CA ARG A 40 -3.92 -2.44 -18.25
C ARG A 40 -3.19 -2.38 -16.90
N LEU A 41 -2.48 -3.44 -16.54
CA LEU A 41 -1.64 -3.48 -15.33
C LEU A 41 -0.57 -2.37 -15.33
N LYS A 42 0.08 -2.15 -16.47
CA LYS A 42 1.06 -1.08 -16.64
C LYS A 42 0.45 0.30 -16.38
N LYS A 43 -0.80 0.57 -16.79
CA LYS A 43 -1.49 1.83 -16.47
C LYS A 43 -1.71 2.00 -14.97
N VAL A 44 -2.10 0.94 -14.26
CA VAL A 44 -2.25 0.95 -12.79
C VAL A 44 -0.94 1.34 -12.12
N TYR A 45 0.16 0.66 -12.47
CA TYR A 45 1.46 0.91 -11.84
C TYR A 45 2.09 2.23 -12.23
N LEU A 46 1.91 2.70 -13.46
CA LEU A 46 2.36 4.03 -13.85
C LEU A 46 1.59 5.11 -13.08
N THR A 47 0.28 4.94 -12.92
CA THR A 47 -0.55 5.88 -12.13
C THR A 47 -0.17 5.83 -10.65
N LEU A 48 0.13 4.64 -10.11
CA LEU A 48 0.62 4.48 -8.74
C LEU A 48 1.96 5.17 -8.53
N PHE A 49 2.90 5.02 -9.48
CA PHE A 49 4.18 5.72 -9.46
C PHE A 49 3.98 7.24 -9.48
N CYS A 50 3.10 7.76 -10.34
CA CYS A 50 2.76 9.19 -10.36
C CYS A 50 2.13 9.66 -9.04
N ALA A 51 1.26 8.86 -8.42
CA ALA A 51 0.66 9.18 -7.13
C ALA A 51 1.73 9.22 -6.01
N MET A 52 2.66 8.27 -5.99
CA MET A 52 3.79 8.27 -5.06
C MET A 52 4.69 9.48 -5.25
N LEU A 53 5.01 9.86 -6.51
CA LEU A 53 5.75 11.10 -6.80
C LEU A 53 5.00 12.35 -6.34
N SER A 54 3.68 12.40 -6.57
CA SER A 54 2.84 13.50 -6.14
C SER A 54 2.81 13.62 -4.61
N SER A 55 2.73 12.48 -3.91
CA SER A 55 2.86 12.41 -2.45
C SER A 55 4.23 12.87 -1.97
N ALA A 56 5.32 12.41 -2.59
CA ALA A 56 6.67 12.85 -2.24
C ALA A 56 6.85 14.36 -2.45
N PHE A 57 6.29 14.91 -3.53
CA PHE A 57 6.28 16.35 -3.80
C PHE A 57 5.48 17.12 -2.74
N GLY A 58 4.31 16.61 -2.32
CA GLY A 58 3.54 17.17 -1.21
C GLY A 58 4.29 17.15 0.12
N SER A 59 4.96 16.05 0.42
CA SER A 59 5.82 15.93 1.60
C SER A 59 6.94 16.97 1.59
N TYR A 60 7.63 17.13 0.46
CA TYR A 60 8.73 18.07 0.28
C TYR A 60 8.30 19.53 0.37
N LEU A 61 7.19 19.91 -0.28
CA LEU A 61 6.66 21.27 -0.18
C LEU A 61 6.23 21.61 1.25
N GLN A 62 5.62 20.64 1.95
CA GLN A 62 5.24 20.83 3.35
C GLN A 62 6.43 20.84 4.31
N TRP A 63 7.55 20.20 3.96
CA TRP A 63 8.81 20.36 4.70
C TRP A 63 9.31 21.80 4.66
N ILE A 64 9.22 22.45 3.51
CA ILE A 64 9.67 23.85 3.30
C ILE A 64 8.63 24.85 3.82
N SER A 65 7.35 24.50 3.79
CA SER A 65 6.24 25.37 4.19
C SER A 65 5.79 25.12 5.63
N ILE A 66 5.82 26.17 6.47
CA ILE A 66 5.43 26.12 7.89
C ILE A 66 3.92 25.83 8.10
N ALA A 67 3.08 25.89 7.04
CA ALA A 67 1.64 26.14 7.20
C ALA A 67 0.65 24.97 6.97
N GLY A 68 1.04 23.76 6.58
CA GLY A 68 0.08 22.76 6.06
C GLY A 68 0.04 21.42 6.77
N GLY A 69 -0.32 21.39 8.06
CA GLY A 69 -0.63 20.15 8.77
C GLY A 69 -2.12 19.76 8.72
N LYS A 70 -3.01 20.67 9.10
CA LYS A 70 -4.46 20.37 9.24
C LYS A 70 -5.25 20.58 7.95
N PHE A 71 -4.86 21.59 7.16
CA PHE A 71 -5.54 21.91 5.89
C PHE A 71 -5.32 20.84 4.83
N THR A 72 -4.14 20.23 4.81
CA THR A 72 -3.76 19.14 3.91
C THR A 72 -4.57 17.86 4.19
N VAL A 73 -4.85 17.54 5.46
CA VAL A 73 -5.76 16.44 5.81
C VAL A 73 -7.17 16.69 5.26
N LEU A 74 -7.71 17.90 5.46
CA LEU A 74 -9.04 18.26 4.92
C LEU A 74 -9.08 18.20 3.39
N SER A 75 -8.03 18.71 2.72
CA SER A 75 -7.87 18.63 1.26
C SER A 75 -7.82 17.18 0.77
N CYS A 76 -7.11 16.30 1.50
CA CYS A 76 -7.07 14.87 1.19
C CYS A 76 -8.47 14.26 1.27
N VAL A 77 -9.17 14.43 2.40
CA VAL A 77 -10.52 13.89 2.60
C VAL A 77 -11.52 14.42 1.55
N ALA A 78 -11.50 15.73 1.29
CA ALA A 78 -12.35 16.35 0.28
C ALA A 78 -12.09 15.76 -1.12
N SER A 79 -10.82 15.55 -1.48
CA SER A 79 -10.44 14.93 -2.75
C SER A 79 -10.93 13.49 -2.86
N LEU A 80 -10.83 12.70 -1.78
CA LEU A 80 -11.32 11.32 -1.75
C LEU A 80 -12.85 11.23 -1.92
N ILE A 81 -13.58 12.08 -1.19
CA ILE A 81 -15.04 12.18 -1.31
C ILE A 81 -15.41 12.58 -2.74
N TRP A 82 -14.69 13.52 -3.33
CA TRP A 82 -14.96 13.97 -4.69
C TRP A 82 -14.67 12.89 -5.74
N ILE A 83 -13.61 12.10 -5.59
CA ILE A 83 -13.33 10.95 -6.47
C ILE A 83 -14.49 9.96 -6.43
N TYR A 84 -15.03 9.68 -5.25
CA TYR A 84 -16.16 8.75 -5.07
C TYR A 84 -17.41 9.20 -5.83
N PHE A 85 -17.69 10.51 -5.83
CA PHE A 85 -18.83 11.08 -6.57
C PHE A 85 -18.55 11.29 -8.07
N THR A 86 -17.31 11.16 -8.52
CA THR A 86 -16.96 11.42 -9.92
C THR A 86 -17.23 10.17 -10.77
N PRO A 87 -18.06 10.26 -11.82
CA PRO A 87 -18.40 9.11 -12.65
C PRO A 87 -17.18 8.55 -13.40
N PRO A 88 -17.16 7.25 -13.71
CA PRO A 88 -16.01 6.57 -14.33
C PRO A 88 -15.62 7.16 -15.70
N GLY A 89 -16.56 7.78 -16.42
CA GLY A 89 -16.29 8.44 -17.70
C GLY A 89 -15.42 9.70 -17.63
N ARG A 90 -15.22 10.29 -16.44
CA ARG A 90 -14.40 11.51 -16.26
C ARG A 90 -12.97 11.19 -15.83
N LEU A 91 -12.25 10.42 -16.66
CA LEU A 91 -10.91 9.92 -16.35
C LEU A 91 -9.92 11.03 -15.95
N LYS A 92 -9.84 12.12 -16.71
CA LYS A 92 -8.90 13.23 -16.44
C LYS A 92 -9.13 13.82 -15.05
N THR A 93 -10.38 14.10 -14.70
CA THR A 93 -10.76 14.66 -13.39
C THR A 93 -10.40 13.70 -12.26
N ARG A 94 -10.69 12.40 -12.43
CA ARG A 94 -10.38 11.38 -11.41
C ARG A 94 -8.88 11.22 -11.18
N VAL A 95 -8.07 11.23 -12.25
CA VAL A 95 -6.60 11.21 -12.13
C VAL A 95 -6.10 12.46 -11.40
N LEU A 96 -6.59 13.65 -11.77
CA LEU A 96 -6.20 14.90 -11.09
C LEU A 96 -6.54 14.89 -9.60
N LEU A 97 -7.73 14.42 -9.24
CA LEU A 97 -8.13 14.31 -7.84
C LEU A 97 -7.32 13.25 -7.10
N LEU A 98 -6.97 12.13 -7.74
CA LEU A 98 -6.08 11.12 -7.16
C LEU A 98 -4.70 11.71 -6.87
N MET A 99 -4.14 12.48 -7.80
CA MET A 99 -2.87 13.18 -7.58
C MET A 99 -2.99 14.22 -6.46
N LEU A 100 -4.08 15.01 -6.43
CA LEU A 100 -4.31 15.98 -5.36
C LEU A 100 -4.47 15.33 -3.99
N ALA A 101 -5.16 14.18 -3.92
CA ALA A 101 -5.29 13.38 -2.72
C ALA A 101 -3.93 12.85 -2.26
N ALA A 102 -3.15 12.26 -3.17
CA ALA A 102 -1.82 11.75 -2.87
C ALA A 102 -0.87 12.85 -2.40
N TYR A 103 -0.86 14.01 -3.08
CA TYR A 103 -0.13 15.21 -2.67
C TYR A 103 -0.50 15.64 -1.24
N SER A 104 -1.80 15.78 -0.98
CA SER A 104 -2.31 16.23 0.31
C SER A 104 -2.01 15.23 1.43
N PHE A 105 -2.05 13.94 1.11
CA PHE A 105 -1.67 12.85 2.01
C PHE A 105 -0.19 12.90 2.37
N GLY A 106 0.69 13.02 1.37
CA GLY A 106 2.13 13.17 1.60
C GLY A 106 2.47 14.38 2.46
N ALA A 107 1.87 15.53 2.17
CA ALA A 107 2.00 16.73 2.99
C ALA A 107 1.54 16.51 4.45
N SER A 108 0.44 15.78 4.66
CA SER A 108 -0.05 15.48 6.02
C SER A 108 0.91 14.58 6.79
N ILE A 109 1.42 13.54 6.14
CA ILE A 109 2.35 12.58 6.75
C ILE A 109 3.72 13.20 7.00
N SER A 110 4.19 14.13 6.16
CA SER A 110 5.50 14.74 6.35
C SER A 110 5.61 15.49 7.67
N ALA A 111 4.54 16.11 8.18
CA ALA A 111 4.54 16.71 9.51
C ALA A 111 4.94 15.71 10.61
N TYR A 112 4.49 14.45 10.50
CA TYR A 112 4.84 13.37 11.41
C TYR A 112 6.27 12.85 11.15
N ILE A 113 6.68 12.69 9.89
CA ILE A 113 8.05 12.30 9.53
C ILE A 113 9.06 13.33 10.07
N ASN A 114 8.74 14.64 10.02
CA ASN A 114 9.59 15.70 10.55
C ASN A 114 9.79 15.58 12.06
N TYR A 115 8.75 15.17 12.78
CA TYR A 115 8.83 14.89 14.20
C TYR A 115 9.77 13.70 14.47
N LEU A 116 9.58 12.58 13.76
CA LEU A 116 10.46 11.41 13.89
C LEU A 116 11.91 11.70 13.49
N TYR A 117 12.12 12.51 12.46
CA TYR A 117 13.44 12.92 12.00
C TYR A 117 14.23 13.67 13.08
N LYS A 118 13.55 14.47 13.91
CA LYS A 118 14.18 15.17 15.05
C LYS A 118 14.61 14.23 16.18
N ILE A 119 13.99 13.05 16.27
CA ILE A 119 14.32 12.05 17.29
C ILE A 119 15.47 11.16 16.78
N GLU A 120 15.32 10.55 15.61
CA GLU A 120 16.27 9.56 15.06
C GLU A 120 16.51 9.76 13.55
N GLN A 121 17.24 10.82 13.20
CA GLN A 121 17.49 11.24 11.81
C GLN A 121 18.06 10.14 10.91
N CYS A 122 19.11 9.44 11.37
CA CYS A 122 19.85 8.47 10.55
C CYS A 122 18.97 7.25 10.23
N TYR A 123 18.16 6.82 11.20
CA TYR A 123 17.24 5.69 11.03
C TYR A 123 16.12 6.03 10.02
N VAL A 124 15.46 7.18 10.19
CA VAL A 124 14.36 7.62 9.33
C VAL A 124 14.82 7.75 7.86
N LEU A 125 16.01 8.33 7.63
CA LEU A 125 16.57 8.45 6.28
C LEU A 125 16.87 7.10 5.64
N LYS A 126 17.50 6.18 6.37
CA LYS A 126 17.78 4.82 5.86
C LYS A 126 16.50 4.07 5.52
N LEU A 127 15.47 4.21 6.35
CA LEU A 127 14.19 3.57 6.16
C LEU A 127 13.48 4.06 4.89
N LEU A 128 13.41 5.38 4.70
CA LEU A 128 12.79 6.00 3.51
C LEU A 128 13.56 5.68 2.22
N LEU A 129 14.90 5.67 2.27
CA LEU A 129 15.72 5.29 1.11
C LEU A 129 15.51 3.83 0.73
N GLY A 130 15.50 2.93 1.72
CA GLY A 130 15.24 1.50 1.50
C GLY A 130 13.86 1.27 0.88
N ASP A 131 12.82 1.91 1.44
CA ASP A 131 11.45 1.83 0.93
C ASP A 131 11.36 2.30 -0.53
N THR A 132 11.98 3.44 -0.86
CA THR A 132 11.97 4.03 -2.20
C THR A 132 12.68 3.13 -3.23
N MET A 133 13.85 2.57 -2.88
CA MET A 133 14.60 1.68 -3.77
C MET A 133 13.79 0.42 -4.12
N VAL A 134 13.08 -0.12 -3.13
CA VAL A 134 12.37 -1.39 -3.26
C VAL A 134 11.07 -1.22 -4.02
N SER A 135 10.24 -0.27 -3.59
CA SER A 135 8.99 0.05 -4.28
C SER A 135 9.29 0.51 -5.73
N GLY A 136 10.36 1.26 -5.95
CA GLY A 136 10.86 1.60 -7.28
C GLY A 136 11.25 0.38 -8.12
N ASN A 137 12.01 -0.58 -7.58
CA ASN A 137 12.37 -1.81 -8.30
C ASN A 137 11.14 -2.63 -8.68
N PHE A 138 10.22 -2.82 -7.73
CA PHE A 138 8.97 -3.54 -7.94
C PHE A 138 8.14 -2.90 -9.06
N LEU A 139 7.90 -1.59 -8.99
CA LEU A 139 7.16 -0.84 -10.01
C LEU A 139 7.83 -0.92 -11.38
N TYR A 140 9.16 -0.80 -11.43
CA TYR A 140 9.92 -0.94 -12.66
C TYR A 140 9.74 -2.33 -13.30
N ARG A 141 9.83 -3.40 -12.49
CA ARG A 141 9.63 -4.77 -12.96
C ARG A 141 8.20 -4.95 -13.44
N ALA A 142 7.22 -4.56 -12.63
CA ALA A 142 5.80 -4.72 -12.90
C ALA A 142 5.31 -3.98 -14.14
N THR A 143 6.02 -2.95 -14.60
CA THR A 143 5.71 -2.21 -15.84
C THR A 143 6.47 -2.70 -17.07
N ARG A 144 7.57 -3.45 -16.89
CA ARG A 144 8.48 -3.86 -17.97
C ARG A 144 8.36 -5.33 -18.36
N THR A 145 8.09 -6.21 -17.41
CA THR A 145 8.07 -7.67 -17.65
C THR A 145 6.66 -8.22 -17.64
N ARG A 146 6.39 -9.14 -18.58
CA ARG A 146 5.15 -9.92 -18.66
C ARG A 146 5.25 -11.25 -17.91
N GLU A 147 6.45 -11.62 -17.47
CA GLU A 147 6.70 -12.87 -16.74
C GLU A 147 6.36 -12.65 -15.26
N ARG A 148 5.30 -13.30 -14.78
CA ARG A 148 4.86 -13.21 -13.37
C ARG A 148 5.99 -13.58 -12.41
N MET A 149 6.77 -14.61 -12.77
CA MET A 149 7.95 -15.05 -12.03
C MET A 149 8.95 -13.92 -11.77
N LYS A 150 9.24 -13.08 -12.77
CA LYS A 150 10.19 -11.96 -12.62
C LYS A 150 9.66 -10.85 -11.71
N ILE A 151 8.34 -10.71 -11.61
CA ILE A 151 7.70 -9.80 -10.65
C ILE A 151 7.85 -10.36 -9.23
N TYR A 152 7.61 -11.66 -9.01
CA TYR A 152 7.80 -12.31 -7.70
C TYR A 152 9.25 -12.28 -7.22
N TYR A 153 10.20 -12.61 -8.11
CA TYR A 153 11.63 -12.52 -7.80
C TYR A 153 12.11 -11.11 -7.50
N SER A 154 11.34 -10.07 -7.82
CA SER A 154 11.69 -8.70 -7.41
C SER A 154 11.46 -8.46 -5.92
N CYS A 155 10.50 -9.17 -5.31
CA CYS A 155 10.14 -9.04 -3.90
C CYS A 155 11.00 -9.92 -2.98
N LEU A 156 11.43 -11.09 -3.45
CA LEU A 156 12.18 -12.06 -2.65
C LEU A 156 13.52 -11.53 -2.09
N PRO A 157 14.41 -10.86 -2.87
CA PRO A 157 15.64 -10.30 -2.32
C PRO A 157 15.37 -9.16 -1.32
N TYR A 158 14.24 -8.45 -1.46
CA TYR A 158 13.85 -7.43 -0.49
C TYR A 158 13.50 -8.05 0.87
N CYS A 159 12.65 -9.08 0.89
CA CYS A 159 12.31 -9.78 2.13
C CYS A 159 13.56 -10.37 2.79
N PHE A 160 14.50 -10.88 2.00
CA PHE A 160 15.78 -11.39 2.51
C PHE A 160 16.63 -10.31 3.17
N VAL A 161 16.79 -9.14 2.52
CA VAL A 161 17.55 -8.01 3.09
C VAL A 161 16.89 -7.49 4.37
N LEU A 162 15.56 -7.37 4.39
CA LEU A 162 14.83 -6.97 5.61
C LEU A 162 15.02 -7.99 6.74
N MET A 163 14.97 -9.29 6.45
CA MET A 163 15.16 -10.33 7.44
C MET A 163 16.58 -10.28 8.04
N ILE A 164 17.62 -10.14 7.21
CA ILE A 164 19.00 -10.00 7.68
C ILE A 164 19.18 -8.72 8.49
N SER A 165 18.58 -7.60 8.07
CA SER A 165 18.59 -6.34 8.83
C SER A 165 17.94 -6.50 10.20
N GLY A 166 16.77 -7.14 10.27
CA GLY A 166 16.09 -7.44 11.54
C GLY A 166 16.91 -8.34 12.46
N ILE A 167 17.52 -9.41 11.93
CA ILE A 167 18.41 -10.30 12.70
C ILE A 167 19.64 -9.54 13.20
N ALA A 168 20.26 -8.71 12.36
CA ALA A 168 21.41 -7.90 12.76
C ALA A 168 21.02 -6.92 13.89
N SER A 169 19.84 -6.32 13.85
CA SER A 169 19.34 -5.47 14.93
C SER A 169 19.14 -6.23 16.23
N ILE A 170 18.59 -7.45 16.19
CA ILE A 170 18.46 -8.31 17.39
C ILE A 170 19.82 -8.63 18.00
N LEU A 171 20.81 -8.95 17.16
CA LEU A 171 22.13 -9.40 17.62
C LEU A 171 23.03 -8.26 18.11
N LEU A 172 22.85 -7.03 17.61
CA LEU A 172 23.75 -5.91 17.86
C LEU A 172 23.27 -4.93 18.93
N ASP A 173 21.97 -4.93 19.30
CA ASP A 173 21.36 -3.82 20.05
C ASP A 173 20.55 -4.24 21.31
N SER A 174 20.30 -3.26 22.18
CA SER A 174 19.44 -3.36 23.37
C SER A 174 18.00 -3.76 23.01
N LYS A 175 17.38 -4.58 23.87
CA LYS A 175 16.03 -5.17 23.67
C LYS A 175 14.95 -4.21 23.14
N SER A 176 14.98 -2.94 23.55
CA SER A 176 13.94 -1.96 23.20
C SER A 176 13.99 -1.50 21.74
N THR A 177 15.18 -1.27 21.17
CA THR A 177 15.31 -0.78 19.79
C THR A 177 15.03 -1.89 18.78
N SER A 178 15.49 -3.11 19.08
CA SER A 178 15.30 -4.29 18.23
C SER A 178 13.83 -4.62 18.00
N PHE A 179 12.97 -4.46 19.02
CA PHE A 179 11.53 -4.67 18.89
C PHE A 179 10.88 -3.74 17.85
N TRP A 180 11.16 -2.43 17.93
CA TRP A 180 10.63 -1.46 16.96
C TRP A 180 11.11 -1.71 15.54
N VAL A 181 12.39 -2.07 15.39
CA VAL A 181 12.97 -2.38 14.08
C VAL A 181 12.27 -3.60 13.46
N ILE A 182 12.12 -4.69 14.21
CA ILE A 182 11.39 -5.89 13.74
C ILE A 182 9.98 -5.50 13.32
N ASN A 183 9.27 -4.68 14.09
CA ASN A 183 7.91 -4.30 13.77
C ASN A 183 7.79 -3.56 12.45
N ILE A 184 8.68 -2.61 12.20
CA ILE A 184 8.67 -1.85 10.94
C ILE A 184 9.04 -2.76 9.76
N HIS A 185 10.02 -3.66 9.93
CA HIS A 185 10.41 -4.61 8.89
C HIS A 185 9.28 -5.61 8.59
N THR A 186 8.57 -6.10 9.60
CA THR A 186 7.39 -6.96 9.45
C THR A 186 6.27 -6.25 8.70
N GLN A 187 5.99 -4.99 9.04
CA GLN A 187 4.99 -4.18 8.34
C GLN A 187 5.35 -3.99 6.85
N GLN A 188 6.62 -3.75 6.55
CA GLN A 188 7.13 -3.62 5.19
C GLN A 188 7.03 -4.93 4.39
N MET A 189 7.40 -6.07 4.99
CA MET A 189 7.24 -7.39 4.37
C MET A 189 5.77 -7.70 4.08
N LEU A 190 4.88 -7.44 5.03
CA LEU A 190 3.44 -7.63 4.84
C LEU A 190 2.92 -6.73 3.71
N PHE A 191 3.30 -5.45 3.68
CA PHE A 191 2.89 -4.55 2.61
C PHE A 191 3.29 -5.06 1.23
N MET A 192 4.53 -5.52 1.06
CA MET A 192 4.98 -6.07 -0.22
C MET A 192 4.27 -7.39 -0.57
N ALA A 193 4.04 -8.28 0.40
CA ALA A 193 3.27 -9.49 0.17
C ALA A 193 1.83 -9.18 -0.29
N PHE A 194 1.16 -8.23 0.37
CA PHE A 194 -0.18 -7.77 -0.03
C PHE A 194 -0.16 -7.10 -1.41
N LEU A 195 0.87 -6.32 -1.74
CA LEU A 195 1.00 -5.69 -3.05
C LEU A 195 1.16 -6.74 -4.17
N VAL A 196 1.92 -7.81 -3.92
CA VAL A 196 2.08 -8.94 -4.83
C VAL A 196 0.75 -9.69 -5.01
N ILE A 197 0.06 -10.01 -3.93
CA ILE A 197 -1.27 -10.65 -3.95
C ILE A 197 -2.27 -9.77 -4.73
N TYR A 198 -2.27 -8.48 -4.44
CA TYR A 198 -3.14 -7.51 -5.11
C TYR A 198 -2.83 -7.39 -6.61
N SER A 199 -1.56 -7.53 -6.99
CA SER A 199 -1.16 -7.61 -8.40
C SER A 199 -1.85 -8.76 -9.13
N GLN A 200 -1.88 -9.94 -8.49
CA GLN A 200 -2.51 -11.14 -9.05
C GLN A 200 -4.02 -10.97 -9.16
N GLU A 201 -4.63 -10.34 -8.16
CA GLU A 201 -6.05 -10.00 -8.22
C GLU A 201 -6.36 -9.03 -9.38
N ILE A 202 -5.55 -7.98 -9.59
CA ILE A 202 -5.73 -7.07 -10.72
C ILE A 202 -5.64 -7.85 -12.05
N LEU A 203 -4.67 -8.75 -12.16
CA LEU A 203 -4.45 -9.61 -13.32
C LEU A 203 -5.65 -10.53 -13.58
N PHE A 204 -6.15 -11.18 -12.53
CA PHE A 204 -7.32 -12.05 -12.59
C PHE A 204 -8.57 -11.28 -13.01
N ASN A 205 -8.84 -10.13 -12.38
CA ASN A 205 -10.00 -9.29 -12.71
C ASN A 205 -9.89 -8.71 -14.14
N ALA A 206 -8.69 -8.36 -14.60
CA ALA A 206 -8.48 -7.89 -15.96
C ALA A 206 -8.70 -8.99 -17.02
N ASN A 207 -8.48 -10.26 -16.67
CA ASN A 207 -8.84 -11.38 -17.55
C ASN A 207 -10.37 -11.56 -17.66
N LEU A 208 -11.12 -11.23 -16.61
CA LEU A 208 -12.58 -11.37 -16.56
C LEU A 208 -13.35 -10.19 -17.17
N GLY A 209 -12.73 -9.01 -17.29
CA GLY A 209 -13.38 -7.81 -17.82
C GLY A 209 -12.49 -6.58 -17.80
N ASP A 210 -13.08 -5.42 -18.07
CA ASP A 210 -12.35 -4.15 -17.95
C ASP A 210 -12.17 -3.75 -16.48
N ILE A 211 -10.98 -3.25 -16.15
CA ILE A 211 -10.63 -2.84 -14.79
C ILE A 211 -10.47 -1.33 -14.75
N ASP A 212 -11.08 -0.70 -13.74
CA ASP A 212 -10.87 0.72 -13.49
C ASP A 212 -9.50 0.93 -12.84
N PHE A 213 -8.51 1.26 -13.67
CA PHE A 213 -7.13 1.42 -13.23
C PHE A 213 -6.98 2.48 -12.13
N ILE A 214 -7.83 3.51 -12.10
CA ILE A 214 -7.79 4.56 -11.09
C ILE A 214 -8.23 3.99 -9.74
N ASN A 215 -9.28 3.18 -9.72
CA ASN A 215 -9.75 2.50 -8.52
C ASN A 215 -8.72 1.47 -8.01
N CYS A 216 -8.05 0.79 -8.94
CA CYS A 216 -6.95 -0.12 -8.58
C CYS A 216 -5.78 0.63 -7.94
N THR A 217 -5.36 1.75 -8.53
CA THR A 217 -4.30 2.60 -7.95
C THR A 217 -4.72 3.18 -6.60
N PHE A 218 -5.96 3.64 -6.48
CA PHE A 218 -6.52 4.17 -5.24
C PHE A 218 -6.46 3.12 -4.11
N THR A 219 -6.88 1.89 -4.41
CA THR A 219 -6.82 0.76 -3.46
C THR A 219 -5.38 0.45 -3.06
N ALA A 220 -4.45 0.40 -4.02
CA ALA A 220 -3.05 0.14 -3.76
C ALA A 220 -2.40 1.21 -2.86
N PHE A 221 -2.75 2.49 -3.07
CA PHE A 221 -2.14 3.61 -2.36
C PHE A 221 -2.75 3.88 -0.98
N PHE A 222 -4.09 3.84 -0.84
CA PHE A 222 -4.77 4.20 0.41
C PHE A 222 -5.26 3.02 1.23
N HIS A 223 -5.76 1.96 0.59
CA HIS A 223 -6.38 0.83 1.31
C HIS A 223 -5.35 -0.21 1.75
N LEU A 224 -4.40 -0.58 0.90
CA LEU A 224 -3.40 -1.60 1.24
C LEU A 224 -2.59 -1.25 2.50
N PRO A 225 -2.06 -0.01 2.68
CA PRO A 225 -1.38 0.34 3.91
C PRO A 225 -2.29 0.21 5.15
N GLY A 226 -3.56 0.59 5.04
CA GLY A 226 -4.53 0.46 6.13
C GLY A 226 -4.82 -1.00 6.50
N ILE A 227 -4.94 -1.88 5.49
CA ILE A 227 -5.11 -3.32 5.70
C ILE A 227 -3.88 -3.91 6.41
N VAL A 228 -2.68 -3.52 5.97
CA VAL A 228 -1.42 -3.99 6.55
C VAL A 228 -1.27 -3.53 8.00
N ILE A 229 -1.56 -2.27 8.29
CA ILE A 229 -1.55 -1.75 9.67
C ILE A 229 -2.55 -2.51 10.54
N HIS A 230 -3.76 -2.78 10.05
CA HIS A 230 -4.75 -3.55 10.79
C HIS A 230 -4.33 -5.01 11.03
N ALA A 231 -3.78 -5.66 10.00
CA ALA A 231 -3.30 -7.04 10.09
C ALA A 231 -2.11 -7.14 11.07
N ALA A 232 -1.16 -6.22 10.96
CA ALA A 232 -0.01 -6.14 11.87
C ALA A 232 -0.48 -5.89 13.31
N ALA A 233 -1.38 -4.92 13.52
CA ALA A 233 -1.95 -4.65 14.84
C ALA A 233 -2.64 -5.88 15.46
N ARG A 234 -3.37 -6.68 14.69
CA ARG A 234 -3.95 -7.94 15.19
C ARG A 234 -2.91 -8.96 15.59
N LEU A 235 -1.86 -9.14 14.78
CA LEU A 235 -0.77 -10.07 15.11
C LEU A 235 -0.10 -9.66 16.43
N TYR A 236 0.17 -8.36 16.61
CA TYR A 236 0.81 -7.87 17.84
C TYR A 236 -0.10 -7.93 19.07
N LEU A 237 -1.39 -7.66 18.92
CA LEU A 237 -2.34 -7.71 20.04
C LEU A 237 -2.62 -9.15 20.50
N GLN A 238 -2.58 -10.13 19.60
CA GLN A 238 -2.70 -11.54 19.97
C GLN A 238 -1.53 -12.03 20.81
N ASP A 239 -0.30 -11.60 20.52
CA ASP A 239 0.87 -11.97 21.34
C ASP A 239 0.78 -11.39 22.77
N ALA A 240 0.21 -10.20 22.94
CA ALA A 240 0.03 -9.57 24.24
C ALA A 240 -1.05 -10.24 25.12
N GLU A 241 -2.10 -10.82 24.52
CA GLU A 241 -3.11 -11.60 25.27
C GLU A 241 -2.57 -12.97 25.73
N ILE A 242 -1.62 -13.55 24.99
CA ILE A 242 -0.97 -14.83 25.34
C ILE A 242 0.03 -14.65 26.50
N GLU A 243 0.73 -13.52 26.58
CA GLU A 243 1.63 -13.20 27.69
C GLU A 243 0.91 -12.88 29.01
N GLN A 244 -0.38 -12.49 28.99
CA GLN A 244 -1.17 -12.23 30.21
C GLN A 244 -1.84 -13.49 30.79
N HIS A 245 -1.71 -14.64 30.14
CA HIS A 245 -2.27 -15.92 30.57
C HIS A 245 -1.23 -17.02 30.85
N ASN A 246 0.05 -16.65 30.89
CA ASN A 246 1.15 -17.46 31.45
C ASN A 246 1.76 -16.76 32.67
#